data_AF-A0A8H9UVQ7-F1
#
_entry.id   AF-A0A8H9UVQ7-F1
#
_cell.length_a   1.000
_cell.length_b   1.000
_cell.length_c   1.000
_cell.angle_alpha   90.00
_cell.angle_beta   90.00
_cell.angle_gamma   90.00
#
_symmetry.space_group_name_H-M   'P 1'
#
loop_
_entity.id
_entity.type
_entity.pdbx_description
1 polymer ?
#
loop_
_entity_poly.entity_id
_entity_poly.type
_entity_poly.pdbx_seq_one_letter_code
_entity_poly.pdbx_strand_id
1 'polypeptide(L)'
;MKSLSDIYSLIEDENIELEEIYFKSSNIEGIYFKVSGINPIIGIHKKLLADTRKYISVLAEELGHHFTSSGNLTSECITYSDKINRSKQEKKARMWAANYLISDEEIIGALLHISGTLSGLALHFNVTEEIIKYKLLSIYLKEDKFRISKSMIMEDEIIYNSCCV
;
A
#
# COMPACT_ATOMS: atom_id res chain seq x y z
N MET A 1 -15.25 -0.32 -0.99
CA MET A 1 -14.03 -1.00 -0.53
C MET A 1 -13.80 -2.15 -1.49
N LYS A 2 -12.56 -2.44 -1.85
CA LYS A 2 -12.26 -3.60 -2.70
C LYS A 2 -12.45 -4.91 -1.95
N SER A 3 -13.10 -5.85 -2.60
CA SER A 3 -13.36 -7.20 -2.12
C SER A 3 -12.23 -8.16 -2.49
N LEU A 4 -12.28 -9.38 -1.96
CA LEU A 4 -11.33 -10.43 -2.33
C LEU A 4 -11.44 -10.81 -3.83
N SER A 5 -12.64 -10.77 -4.41
CA SER A 5 -12.82 -11.01 -5.86
C SER A 5 -12.17 -9.93 -6.71
N ASP A 6 -12.17 -8.66 -6.26
CA ASP A 6 -11.44 -7.59 -6.95
C ASP A 6 -9.92 -7.85 -6.94
N ILE A 7 -9.39 -8.39 -5.84
CA ILE A 7 -7.98 -8.76 -5.73
C ILE A 7 -7.63 -9.89 -6.70
N TYR A 8 -8.44 -10.96 -6.74
CA TYR A 8 -8.19 -12.07 -7.66
C TYR A 8 -8.29 -11.65 -9.12
N SER A 9 -9.26 -10.81 -9.47
CA SER A 9 -9.39 -10.28 -10.83
C SER A 9 -8.13 -9.50 -11.23
N LEU A 10 -7.59 -8.66 -10.32
CA LEU A 10 -6.36 -7.92 -10.60
C LEU A 10 -5.12 -8.83 -10.72
N ILE A 11 -5.04 -9.90 -9.93
CA ILE A 11 -3.95 -10.89 -10.04
C ILE A 11 -4.00 -11.57 -11.41
N GLU A 12 -5.19 -11.95 -11.88
CA GLU A 12 -5.39 -12.55 -13.20
C GLU A 12 -5.06 -11.57 -14.33
N ASP A 13 -5.53 -10.32 -14.24
CA ASP A 13 -5.30 -9.27 -15.25
C ASP A 13 -3.80 -8.95 -15.42
N GLU A 14 -3.04 -8.97 -14.33
CA GLU A 14 -1.58 -8.75 -14.33
C GLU A 14 -0.78 -10.05 -14.62
N ASN A 15 -1.47 -11.16 -14.88
CA ASN A 15 -0.89 -12.48 -15.14
C ASN A 15 0.11 -12.91 -14.06
N ILE A 16 -0.29 -12.74 -12.80
CA ILE A 16 0.49 -13.09 -11.61
C ILE A 16 0.08 -14.49 -11.13
N GLU A 17 1.06 -15.35 -10.88
CA GLU A 17 0.81 -16.66 -10.28
C GLU A 17 0.65 -16.53 -8.76
N LEU A 18 -0.42 -17.07 -8.20
CA LEU A 18 -0.68 -17.05 -6.76
C LEU A 18 -0.43 -18.44 -6.16
N GLU A 19 0.52 -18.52 -5.23
CA GLU A 19 0.88 -19.76 -4.55
C GLU A 19 0.64 -19.68 -3.03
N GLU A 20 -0.04 -20.69 -2.48
CA GLU A 20 -0.20 -20.84 -1.03
C GLU A 20 0.91 -21.72 -0.45
N ILE A 21 1.76 -21.15 0.40
CA ILE A 21 3.00 -21.77 0.87
C ILE A 21 3.01 -21.87 2.39
N TYR A 22 3.70 -22.88 2.91
CA TYR A 22 4.12 -22.92 4.31
C TYR A 22 5.53 -22.33 4.42
N PHE A 23 5.65 -21.09 4.87
CA PHE A 23 6.96 -20.49 5.12
C PHE A 23 7.60 -21.11 6.37
N LYS A 24 8.90 -21.40 6.30
CA LYS A 24 9.68 -21.87 7.45
C LYS A 24 9.82 -20.79 8.52
N SER A 25 9.85 -19.53 8.12
CA SER A 25 9.92 -18.38 9.02
C SER A 25 8.50 -17.95 9.40
N SER A 26 8.23 -17.88 10.71
CA SER A 26 6.93 -17.42 11.23
C SER A 26 6.64 -15.95 10.92
N ASN A 27 7.67 -15.17 10.61
CA ASN A 27 7.61 -13.72 10.40
C ASN A 27 7.33 -13.32 8.95
N ILE A 28 7.30 -14.28 8.03
CA ILE A 28 6.97 -14.05 6.62
C ILE A 28 5.52 -14.45 6.41
N GLU A 29 4.73 -13.51 5.91
CA GLU A 29 3.29 -13.68 5.71
C GLU A 29 2.93 -13.70 4.24
N GLY A 30 3.67 -12.95 3.42
CA GLY A 30 3.66 -13.00 1.97
C GLY A 30 5.06 -12.74 1.41
N ILE A 31 5.21 -13.00 0.12
CA ILE A 31 6.36 -12.59 -0.67
C ILE A 31 5.96 -12.40 -2.13
N TYR A 32 6.36 -11.28 -2.70
CA TYR A 32 6.27 -11.02 -4.13
C TYR A 32 7.63 -11.21 -4.79
N PHE A 33 7.67 -11.89 -5.93
CA PHE A 33 8.86 -11.99 -6.75
C PHE A 33 8.57 -11.85 -8.23
N LYS A 34 9.49 -11.18 -8.93
CA LYS A 34 9.47 -10.98 -10.37
C LYS A 34 10.86 -11.19 -10.91
N VAL A 35 11.00 -12.16 -11.81
CA VAL A 35 12.25 -12.49 -12.48
C VAL A 35 12.00 -12.47 -13.98
N SER A 36 12.94 -11.92 -14.75
CA SER A 36 12.83 -11.87 -16.21
C SER A 36 12.66 -13.27 -16.80
N GLY A 37 11.63 -13.44 -17.63
CA GLY A 37 11.36 -14.71 -18.32
C GLY A 37 10.39 -15.66 -17.61
N ILE A 38 9.89 -15.31 -16.42
CA ILE A 38 8.78 -16.00 -15.76
C ILE A 38 7.68 -15.00 -15.40
N ASN A 39 6.46 -15.51 -15.23
CA ASN A 39 5.38 -14.69 -14.68
C ASN A 39 5.75 -14.23 -13.26
N PRO A 40 5.33 -13.02 -12.85
CA PRO A 40 5.45 -12.62 -11.45
C PRO A 40 4.65 -13.57 -10.57
N ILE A 41 5.10 -13.78 -9.34
CA ILE A 41 4.47 -14.71 -8.42
C ILE A 41 4.27 -14.03 -7.07
N ILE A 42 3.11 -14.27 -6.47
CA ILE A 42 2.79 -13.95 -5.09
C ILE A 42 2.73 -15.26 -4.31
N GLY A 43 3.65 -15.42 -3.35
CA GLY A 43 3.58 -16.48 -2.36
C GLY A 43 2.88 -15.97 -1.11
N ILE A 44 1.82 -16.63 -0.66
CA ILE A 44 1.06 -16.25 0.54
C ILE A 44 1.10 -17.36 1.59
N HIS A 45 1.25 -17.00 2.87
CA HIS A 45 1.32 -18.03 3.90
C HIS A 45 -0.06 -18.66 4.10
N LYS A 46 -0.15 -19.99 3.94
CA LYS A 46 -1.42 -20.75 4.08
C LYS A 46 -2.15 -20.55 5.41
N LYS A 47 -1.46 -20.16 6.49
CA LYS A 47 -2.08 -19.86 7.79
C LYS A 47 -3.05 -18.67 7.72
N LEU A 48 -2.84 -17.77 6.76
CA LEU A 48 -3.65 -16.56 6.60
C LEU A 48 -5.05 -16.86 6.06
N LEU A 49 -5.28 -18.02 5.44
CA LEU A 49 -6.59 -18.41 4.94
C LEU A 49 -7.66 -18.49 6.05
N ALA A 50 -7.25 -18.66 7.30
CA ALA A 50 -8.14 -18.66 8.46
C ALA A 50 -8.50 -17.23 8.94
N ASP A 51 -7.81 -16.19 8.48
CA ASP A 51 -8.05 -14.79 8.84
C ASP A 51 -8.16 -13.96 7.56
N THR A 52 -9.39 -13.86 7.04
CA THR A 52 -9.71 -13.16 5.79
C THR A 52 -9.18 -11.73 5.75
N ARG A 53 -9.28 -11.01 6.87
CA ARG A 53 -8.81 -9.63 6.97
C ARG A 53 -7.30 -9.55 6.77
N LYS A 54 -6.57 -10.43 7.43
CA LYS A 54 -5.11 -10.46 7.31
C LYS A 54 -4.67 -10.94 5.92
N TYR A 55 -5.37 -11.93 5.38
CA TYR A 55 -5.14 -12.43 4.03
C TYR A 55 -5.30 -11.33 2.97
N ILE A 56 -6.41 -10.58 3.00
CA ILE A 56 -6.68 -9.45 2.10
C ILE A 56 -5.59 -8.37 2.24
N SER A 57 -5.24 -7.99 3.48
CA SER A 57 -4.21 -6.99 3.73
C SER A 57 -2.86 -7.39 3.13
N VAL A 58 -2.42 -8.63 3.36
CA VAL A 58 -1.12 -9.11 2.88
C VAL A 58 -1.13 -9.26 1.36
N LEU A 59 -2.18 -9.82 0.75
CA LEU A 59 -2.27 -9.90 -0.72
C LEU A 59 -2.20 -8.52 -1.38
N ALA A 60 -2.90 -7.53 -0.83
CA ALA A 60 -2.85 -6.17 -1.35
C ALA A 60 -1.45 -5.54 -1.19
N GLU A 61 -0.71 -5.87 -0.13
CA GLU A 61 0.69 -5.46 0.05
C GLU A 61 1.60 -6.08 -1.02
N GLU A 62 1.47 -7.38 -1.30
CA GLU A 62 2.25 -8.06 -2.35
C GLU A 62 1.92 -7.54 -3.76
N LEU A 63 0.65 -7.21 -4.04
CA LEU A 63 0.28 -6.46 -5.25
C LEU A 63 0.92 -5.06 -5.25
N GLY A 64 0.95 -4.39 -4.10
CA GLY A 64 1.65 -3.12 -3.94
C GLY A 64 3.12 -3.22 -4.33
N HIS A 65 3.80 -4.33 -4.00
CA HIS A 65 5.16 -4.59 -4.48
C HIS A 65 5.20 -4.74 -6.00
N HIS A 66 4.26 -5.45 -6.62
CA HIS A 66 4.16 -5.54 -8.08
C HIS A 66 4.12 -4.16 -8.75
N PHE A 67 3.29 -3.25 -8.25
CA PHE A 67 3.07 -1.95 -8.88
C PHE A 67 4.07 -0.85 -8.49
N THR A 68 4.78 -1.00 -7.36
CA THR A 68 5.61 0.10 -6.82
C THR A 68 7.09 -0.22 -6.69
N SER A 69 7.48 -1.49 -6.70
CA SER A 69 8.89 -1.88 -6.66
C SER A 69 9.54 -1.73 -8.04
N SER A 70 10.79 -1.29 -8.05
CA SER A 70 11.61 -1.19 -9.26
C SER A 70 12.85 -2.07 -9.08
N GLY A 71 12.96 -3.15 -9.86
CA GLY A 71 14.13 -4.04 -9.86
C GLY A 71 14.13 -5.18 -8.83
N ASN A 72 15.14 -6.05 -8.95
CA ASN A 72 15.25 -7.38 -8.33
C ASN A 72 15.24 -7.33 -6.79
N LEU A 73 14.16 -7.80 -6.16
CA LEU A 73 13.95 -7.79 -4.69
C LEU A 73 14.73 -8.86 -3.93
N THR A 74 15.52 -9.69 -4.61
CA THR A 74 16.22 -10.85 -4.04
C THR A 74 17.59 -10.55 -3.45
N SER A 75 18.08 -9.31 -3.51
CA SER A 75 19.39 -8.97 -2.93
C SER A 75 19.32 -8.94 -1.40
N GLU A 76 20.16 -9.75 -0.75
CA GLU A 76 20.41 -9.69 0.68
C GLU A 76 20.70 -8.24 1.10
N CYS A 77 19.99 -7.74 2.12
CA CYS A 77 20.20 -6.39 2.66
C CYS A 77 21.47 -6.36 3.52
N ILE A 78 22.62 -6.39 2.85
CA ILE A 78 23.94 -6.41 3.49
C ILE A 78 24.31 -5.01 3.97
N THR A 79 23.93 -3.95 3.24
CA THR A 79 24.31 -2.57 3.57
C THR A 79 23.18 -1.79 4.27
N TYR A 80 23.55 -0.70 4.94
CA TYR A 80 22.58 0.24 5.54
C TYR A 80 21.66 0.87 4.47
N SER A 81 22.22 1.22 3.31
CA SER A 81 21.47 1.76 2.18
C SER A 81 20.42 0.77 1.66
N ASP A 82 20.73 -0.53 1.62
CA ASP A 82 19.79 -1.56 1.21
C ASP A 82 18.62 -1.69 2.19
N LYS A 83 18.90 -1.58 3.50
CA LYS A 83 17.85 -1.58 4.53
C LYS A 83 16.91 -0.38 4.39
N ILE A 84 17.46 0.80 4.13
CA ILE A 84 16.65 2.01 3.88
C ILE A 84 15.83 1.87 2.61
N ASN A 85 16.42 1.32 1.53
CA ASN A 85 15.72 1.11 0.27
C ASN A 85 14.59 0.08 0.42
N ARG A 86 14.82 -1.03 1.12
CA ARG A 86 13.76 -1.99 1.47
C ARG A 86 12.65 -1.29 2.23
N SER A 87 12.95 -0.59 3.32
CA SER A 87 11.93 0.12 4.11
C SER A 87 11.11 1.11 3.29
N LYS A 88 11.73 1.82 2.33
CA LYS A 88 11.01 2.70 1.40
C LYS A 88 10.08 1.92 0.47
N GLN A 89 10.50 0.75 -0.01
CA GLN A 89 9.67 -0.11 -0.86
C GLN A 89 8.50 -0.71 -0.09
N GLU A 90 8.72 -1.25 1.11
CA GLU A 90 7.65 -1.71 2.01
C GLU A 90 6.61 -0.60 2.24
N LYS A 91 7.08 0.62 2.56
CA LYS A 91 6.18 1.77 2.78
C LYS A 91 5.36 2.11 1.53
N LYS A 92 5.97 2.04 0.34
CA LYS A 92 5.27 2.31 -0.93
C LYS A 92 4.23 1.24 -1.21
N ALA A 93 4.58 -0.04 -1.05
CA ALA A 93 3.68 -1.17 -1.25
C ALA A 93 2.47 -1.09 -0.31
N ARG A 94 2.69 -0.86 0.99
CA ARG A 94 1.59 -0.70 1.98
C ARG A 94 0.71 0.51 1.70
N MET A 95 1.29 1.62 1.25
CA MET A 95 0.51 2.81 0.90
C MET A 95 -0.28 2.61 -0.39
N TRP A 96 0.24 1.85 -1.35
CA TRP A 96 -0.52 1.40 -2.52
C TRP A 96 -1.67 0.49 -2.08
N ALA A 97 -1.40 -0.54 -1.27
CA ALA A 97 -2.38 -1.49 -0.76
C ALA A 97 -3.54 -0.79 -0.06
N ALA A 98 -3.23 0.16 0.83
CA ALA A 98 -4.25 0.92 1.56
C ALA A 98 -5.13 1.77 0.64
N ASN A 99 -4.55 2.43 -0.37
CA ASN A 99 -5.31 3.22 -1.32
C ASN A 99 -6.09 2.38 -2.34
N TYR A 100 -5.61 1.18 -2.65
CA TYR A 100 -6.32 0.22 -3.48
C TYR A 100 -7.54 -0.33 -2.75
N LEU A 101 -7.37 -0.77 -1.50
CA LEU A 101 -8.43 -1.40 -0.71
C LEU A 101 -9.54 -0.43 -0.30
N ILE A 102 -9.18 0.80 0.02
CA ILE A 102 -10.09 1.80 0.58
C ILE A 102 -9.94 3.11 -0.20
N SER A 103 -11.03 3.63 -0.74
CA SER A 103 -11.03 4.93 -1.41
C SER A 103 -10.91 6.09 -0.40
N ASP A 104 -10.57 7.30 -0.87
CA ASP A 104 -10.51 8.47 0.02
C ASP A 104 -11.92 8.81 0.55
N GLU A 105 -12.94 8.71 -0.29
CA GLU A 105 -14.34 8.98 0.04
C GLU A 105 -14.86 8.01 1.12
N GLU A 106 -14.48 6.73 1.00
CA GLU A 106 -14.89 5.67 1.91
C GLU A 106 -14.37 5.91 3.33
N ILE A 107 -13.06 6.16 3.47
CA ILE A 107 -12.47 6.40 4.80
C ILE A 107 -12.97 7.73 5.40
N ILE A 108 -13.18 8.77 4.60
CA ILE A 108 -13.75 10.03 5.08
C ILE A 108 -15.18 9.81 5.59
N GLY A 109 -16.02 9.09 4.83
CA GLY A 109 -17.36 8.74 5.27
C GLY A 109 -17.36 7.92 6.56
N ALA A 110 -16.49 6.91 6.65
CA ALA A 110 -16.35 6.08 7.85
C ALA A 110 -15.93 6.90 9.09
N LEU A 111 -15.02 7.86 8.94
CA LEU A 111 -14.59 8.74 10.05
C LEU A 111 -15.70 9.64 10.59
N LEU A 112 -16.72 9.97 9.77
CA LEU A 112 -17.86 10.79 10.17
C LEU A 112 -18.93 9.99 10.93
N HIS A 113 -19.00 8.68 10.74
CA HIS A 113 -20.08 7.83 11.24
C HIS A 113 -19.66 6.80 12.29
N ILE A 114 -18.38 6.42 12.33
CA ILE A 114 -17.84 5.43 13.27
C ILE A 114 -17.14 6.14 14.41
N SER A 115 -17.38 5.71 15.65
CA SER A 115 -16.60 6.13 16.82
C SER A 115 -15.12 5.76 16.59
N GLY A 116 -14.31 6.79 16.28
CA GLY A 116 -13.03 6.74 15.56
C GLY A 116 -11.86 5.98 16.20
N THR A 117 -12.05 4.70 16.50
CA THR A 117 -10.95 3.80 16.86
C THR A 117 -10.40 3.10 15.61
N LEU A 118 -9.09 2.89 15.56
CA LEU A 118 -8.44 2.16 14.46
C LEU A 118 -9.03 0.76 14.30
N SER A 119 -9.33 0.09 15.40
CA SER A 119 -9.93 -1.24 15.41
C SER A 119 -11.34 -1.25 14.81
N GLY A 120 -12.15 -0.24 15.12
CA GLY A 120 -13.50 -0.09 14.55
C GLY A 120 -13.46 0.12 13.03
N LEU A 121 -12.55 0.98 12.55
CA LEU A 121 -12.34 1.19 11.12
C LEU A 121 -11.82 -0.09 10.43
N ALA A 122 -10.86 -0.77 11.04
CA ALA A 122 -10.30 -2.03 10.54
C ALA A 122 -11.38 -3.12 10.42
N LEU A 123 -12.30 -3.20 11.38
CA LEU A 123 -13.43 -4.12 11.32
C LEU A 123 -14.42 -3.72 10.21
N HIS A 124 -14.75 -2.43 10.10
CA HIS A 124 -15.68 -1.92 9.09
C HIS A 124 -15.19 -2.19 7.67
N PHE A 125 -13.89 -1.96 7.42
CA PHE A 125 -13.26 -2.22 6.13
C PHE A 125 -12.67 -3.63 6.01
N ASN A 126 -12.95 -4.56 6.93
CA ASN A 126 -12.42 -5.93 6.87
C ASN A 126 -10.91 -6.04 6.50
N VAL A 127 -10.08 -5.15 7.07
CA VAL A 127 -8.63 -5.05 6.84
C VAL A 127 -7.90 -4.86 8.16
N THR A 128 -6.59 -5.09 8.19
CA THR A 128 -5.77 -4.89 9.39
C THR A 128 -5.71 -3.41 9.79
N GLU A 129 -5.47 -3.14 11.08
CA GLU A 129 -5.27 -1.75 11.56
C GLU A 129 -4.09 -1.05 10.87
N GLU A 130 -3.10 -1.82 10.41
CA GLU A 130 -1.97 -1.29 9.66
C GLU A 130 -2.42 -0.67 8.33
N ILE A 131 -3.31 -1.33 7.58
CA ILE A 131 -3.89 -0.77 6.36
C ILE A 131 -4.62 0.55 6.65
N ILE A 132 -5.39 0.62 7.75
CA ILE A 132 -6.06 1.86 8.17
C ILE A 132 -5.03 2.96 8.47
N LYS A 133 -3.95 2.66 9.21
CA LYS A 133 -2.88 3.64 9.48
C LYS A 133 -2.26 4.17 8.19
N TYR A 134 -1.97 3.31 7.23
CA TYR A 134 -1.43 3.73 5.93
C TYR A 134 -2.43 4.52 5.09
N LYS A 135 -3.73 4.19 5.19
CA LYS A 135 -4.78 4.96 4.52
C LYS A 135 -4.91 6.38 5.09
N LEU A 136 -4.89 6.52 6.41
CA LEU A 136 -4.90 7.83 7.06
C LEU A 136 -3.63 8.63 6.72
N LEU A 137 -2.47 7.97 6.72
CA LEU A 137 -1.21 8.57 6.33
C LEU A 137 -1.24 9.06 4.87
N SER A 138 -1.85 8.31 3.96
CA SER A 138 -1.91 8.69 2.54
C SER A 138 -2.73 9.96 2.34
N ILE A 139 -3.84 10.14 3.07
CA ILE A 139 -4.65 11.36 3.06
C ILE A 139 -3.84 12.54 3.59
N TYR A 140 -3.22 12.38 4.76
CA TYR A 140 -2.41 13.43 5.38
C TYR A 140 -1.30 13.93 4.43
N LEU A 141 -0.59 13.02 3.76
CA LEU A 141 0.46 13.38 2.81
C LEU A 141 -0.07 14.07 1.55
N LYS A 142 -1.29 13.78 1.10
CA LYS A 142 -1.92 14.50 -0.03
C LYS A 142 -2.27 15.94 0.37
N GLU A 143 -2.84 16.12 1.56
CA GLU A 143 -3.19 17.44 2.10
C GLU A 143 -1.95 18.33 2.26
N ASP A 144 -0.87 17.79 2.85
CA ASP A 144 0.36 18.54 3.06
C ASP A 144 1.01 18.96 1.74
N LYS A 145 1.07 18.05 0.75
CA LYS A 145 1.55 18.39 -0.60
C LYS A 145 0.71 19.48 -1.25
N PHE A 146 -0.63 19.37 -1.17
CA PHE A 146 -1.52 20.38 -1.72
C PHE A 146 -1.29 21.76 -1.07
N ARG A 147 -1.13 21.80 0.26
CA ARG A 147 -0.82 23.03 0.99
C ARG A 147 0.50 23.64 0.56
N ILE A 148 1.55 22.82 0.41
CA ILE A 148 2.88 23.27 -0.05
C ILE A 148 2.79 23.83 -1.47
N SER A 149 2.18 23.09 -2.40
CA SER A 149 2.01 23.53 -3.80
C SER A 149 1.21 24.83 -3.90
N LYS A 150 0.16 24.99 -3.08
CA LYS A 150 -0.62 26.23 -3.03
C LYS A 150 0.23 27.41 -2.54
N SER A 151 1.09 27.23 -1.53
CA SER A 151 2.01 28.27 -1.05
C SER A 151 2.99 28.71 -2.13
N MET A 152 3.58 27.75 -2.85
CA MET A 152 4.54 28.02 -3.93
C MET A 152 3.93 28.84 -5.07
N ILE A 153 2.71 28.48 -5.50
CA ILE A 153 1.99 29.23 -6.55
C ILE A 153 1.69 30.66 -6.10
N MET A 154 1.26 30.84 -4.84
CA MET A 154 0.98 32.18 -4.29
C MET A 154 2.24 33.05 -4.20
N GLU A 155 3.39 32.48 -3.83
CA GLU A 155 4.67 33.18 -3.81
C GLU A 155 5.11 33.61 -5.22
N ASP A 156 4.97 32.73 -6.21
CA ASP A 156 5.31 33.02 -7.61
C ASP A 156 4.42 34.11 -8.22
N GLU A 157 3.11 34.11 -7.93
CA GLU A 157 2.18 35.16 -8.37
C GLU A 157 2.50 36.54 -7.75
N ILE A 158 2.92 36.58 -6.49
CA ILE A 158 3.36 37.81 -5.82
C ILE A 158 4.63 38.35 -6.48
N ILE A 159 5.60 37.49 -6.77
CA ILE A 159 6.85 37.87 -7.45
C ILE A 159 6.55 38.42 -8.85
N TYR A 160 5.74 37.71 -9.63
CA TYR A 160 5.36 38.16 -10.98
C TYR A 160 4.69 39.54 -10.96
N ASN A 161 3.70 39.74 -10.07
CA ASN A 161 3.03 41.03 -9.95
C ASN A 161 3.95 42.15 -9.45
N SER A 162 4.96 41.84 -8.63
CA SER A 162 5.95 42.84 -8.18
C SER A 162 6.97 43.24 -9.26
N CYS A 163 7.19 42.40 -10.26
CA CYS A 163 8.10 42.67 -11.38
C CYS A 163 7.42 43.38 -12.56
N CYS A 164 6.09 43.50 -12.56
CA CYS A 164 5.31 44.14 -13.63
C CYS A 164 4.84 45.58 -13.31
N VAL A 165 5.41 46.23 -12.28
CA VAL A 165 5.11 47.63 -11.88
C VAL A 165 6.30 48.55 -12.17
#